data_AF-A0A6N6PB20-F1
#
_entry.id   AF-A0A6N6PB20-F1
#
_cell.length_a   1.000
_cell.length_b   1.000
_cell.length_c   1.000
_cell.angle_alpha   90.00
_cell.angle_beta   90.00
_cell.angle_gamma   90.00
#
_symmetry.space_group_name_H-M   'P 1'
#
loop_
_entity.id
_entity.type
_entity.pdbx_description
1 polymer ?
#
loop_
_entity_poly.entity_id
_entity_poly.type
_entity_poly.pdbx_seq_one_letter_code
_entity_poly.pdbx_strand_id
1 'polypeptide(L)'
;MIAITVSNSISEKPPPAHTRLPLPALPQNASVPLAMAVLMGLQRTAERQTSPLALARSMAILRIQCLFCETACLRCGLPTSAIPYSYPAAARNSLSMKRRRVAIVSSFSRLGQWRGIMRYGQQAGWICQRINRDTLSLLNTWKPDGMVFQIDEFDAPLLEFVSNSKLPKVGLRALPQSCAAAPLVLPDLAAFGQQIANHFVARNFRRLCYLGSESDASANAGNTHFNGMQQVADAYGLPLESFFTDQAATWRTLGLAYRRHSSNDWNRFWEMGPSLIDHLTRDQEPVALFVAYGEPAMQFMEMIDERHLAIPARIGMAAQTEDALNGLVTKVPMTCLVPAYERQGFEAARLLERMLAGKAVAPDHCSFVDECELVLRESSNQIVTSDALVGDMLEHMRKHAFELTYTPDALAQAFSCSLRMIQIRFQKALRRGVAEIIREHRTQRAVELIRKTALPMKQIIKECGFSSHHQLERAVRTLHNSSPSSLRKINAKPSPA
;
A
#
# COMPACT_ATOMS: atom_id res chain seq x y z
N MET A 1 43.81 39.31 30.13
CA MET A 1 43.68 39.89 31.48
C MET A 1 42.29 39.56 32.01
N ILE A 2 42.24 38.90 33.17
CA ILE A 2 41.15 38.89 34.19
C ILE A 2 39.78 38.37 33.69
N ALA A 3 39.41 37.08 33.83
CA ALA A 3 39.03 36.31 35.04
C ALA A 3 37.81 36.88 35.80
N ILE A 4 36.69 36.13 35.84
CA ILE A 4 35.90 35.85 37.05
C ILE A 4 35.35 34.41 36.92
N THR A 5 35.67 33.62 37.93
CA THR A 5 35.28 32.23 38.21
C THR A 5 34.06 32.23 39.14
N VAL A 6 33.11 31.32 38.96
CA VAL A 6 32.35 30.76 40.10
C VAL A 6 32.13 29.27 39.88
N SER A 7 32.81 28.49 40.71
CA SER A 7 32.63 27.08 41.00
C SER A 7 31.45 26.85 41.95
N ASN A 8 30.69 25.76 41.77
CA ASN A 8 30.18 24.99 42.91
C ASN A 8 29.76 23.57 42.51
N SER A 9 30.30 22.63 43.27
CA SER A 9 30.11 21.18 43.27
C SER A 9 29.32 20.76 44.51
N ILE A 10 28.32 19.88 44.39
CA ILE A 10 27.73 18.99 45.43
C ILE A 10 26.98 17.88 44.65
N SER A 11 27.53 16.67 44.48
CA SER A 11 27.37 15.45 45.30
C SER A 11 25.99 14.77 45.18
N GLU A 12 25.88 13.78 44.28
CA GLU A 12 24.76 12.82 44.20
C GLU A 12 24.93 11.67 45.22
N LYS A 13 23.87 11.36 45.98
CA LYS A 13 23.73 10.12 46.78
C LYS A 13 22.66 9.21 46.13
N PRO A 14 22.83 7.87 46.15
CA PRO A 14 21.85 6.93 45.57
C PRO A 14 20.67 6.65 46.54
N PRO A 15 19.49 6.23 46.02
CA PRO A 15 18.30 5.95 46.82
C PRO A 15 18.34 4.56 47.51
N PRO A 16 17.53 4.33 48.55
CA PRO A 16 17.68 3.18 49.45
C PRO A 16 17.02 1.89 48.91
N ALA A 17 17.53 0.75 49.41
CA ALA A 17 17.08 -0.59 49.09
C ALA A 17 15.69 -0.92 49.70
N HIS A 18 14.78 -1.47 48.89
CA HIS A 18 13.51 -2.01 49.37
C HIS A 18 13.64 -3.49 49.78
N THR A 19 13.23 -3.76 51.01
CA THR A 19 13.05 -5.05 51.68
C THR A 19 12.07 -5.96 50.93
N ARG A 20 12.47 -7.22 50.67
CA ARG A 20 11.60 -8.28 50.13
C ARG A 20 10.70 -8.85 51.25
N LEU A 21 9.37 -8.77 51.08
CA LEU A 21 8.41 -9.58 51.83
C LEU A 21 8.16 -10.92 51.07
N PRO A 22 7.96 -12.06 51.77
CA PRO A 22 7.78 -13.35 51.13
C PRO A 22 6.37 -13.51 50.55
N LEU A 23 6.26 -14.04 49.33
CA LEU A 23 5.00 -14.47 48.72
C LEU A 23 4.52 -15.78 49.35
N PRO A 24 3.20 -15.95 49.61
CA PRO A 24 2.66 -17.21 50.14
C PRO A 24 2.66 -18.29 49.05
N ALA A 25 3.04 -19.51 49.42
CA ALA A 25 2.98 -20.68 48.55
C ALA A 25 1.51 -21.11 48.32
N LEU A 26 1.11 -21.28 47.06
CA LEU A 26 -0.18 -21.89 46.69
C LEU A 26 -0.01 -23.41 46.50
N PRO A 27 -0.98 -24.23 46.96
CA PRO A 27 -0.87 -25.69 46.94
C PRO A 27 -0.93 -26.26 45.52
N GLN A 28 -0.09 -27.25 45.24
CA GLN A 28 0.17 -27.78 43.89
C GLN A 28 -0.98 -28.56 43.23
N ASN A 29 -2.19 -28.63 43.79
CA ASN A 29 -3.31 -29.38 43.19
C ASN A 29 -4.68 -28.78 43.56
N ALA A 30 -5.03 -27.62 43.01
CA ALA A 30 -6.38 -27.07 43.09
C ALA A 30 -7.09 -27.16 41.73
N SER A 31 -8.32 -27.67 41.71
CA SER A 31 -9.15 -27.79 40.51
C SER A 31 -9.51 -26.42 39.92
N VAL A 32 -9.59 -26.35 38.58
CA VAL A 32 -9.89 -25.15 37.75
C VAL A 32 -11.01 -24.23 38.27
N PRO A 33 -12.10 -24.72 38.89
CA PRO A 33 -13.14 -23.84 39.43
C PRO A 33 -12.68 -22.95 40.60
N LEU A 34 -11.72 -23.40 41.41
CA LEU A 34 -11.23 -22.66 42.58
C LEU A 34 -10.31 -21.50 42.18
N ALA A 35 -9.52 -21.68 41.12
CA ALA A 35 -8.66 -20.63 40.57
C ALA A 35 -9.48 -19.49 39.93
N MET A 36 -10.58 -19.82 39.27
CA MET A 36 -11.50 -18.83 38.68
C MET A 36 -12.26 -18.02 39.74
N ALA A 37 -12.63 -18.62 40.86
CA ALA A 37 -13.27 -17.92 41.98
C ALA A 37 -12.31 -16.90 42.64
N VAL A 38 -11.04 -17.24 42.78
CA VAL A 38 -10.01 -16.33 43.31
C VAL A 38 -9.72 -15.18 42.33
N LEU A 39 -9.67 -15.45 41.02
CA LEU A 39 -9.47 -14.44 39.98
C LEU A 39 -10.64 -13.43 39.92
N MET A 40 -11.89 -13.90 39.98
CA MET A 40 -13.05 -13.01 40.01
C MET A 40 -13.14 -12.18 41.31
N GLY A 41 -12.66 -12.73 42.43
CA GLY A 41 -12.57 -12.01 43.70
C GLY A 41 -11.56 -10.85 43.64
N LEU A 42 -10.38 -11.09 43.06
CA LEU A 42 -9.33 -10.08 42.91
C LEU A 42 -9.70 -8.96 41.93
N GLN A 43 -10.45 -9.30 40.87
CA GLN A 43 -10.92 -8.34 39.87
C GLN A 43 -11.94 -7.36 40.47
N ARG A 44 -12.87 -7.84 41.31
CA ARG A 44 -13.84 -6.99 42.02
C ARG A 44 -13.19 -6.06 43.07
N THR A 45 -12.05 -6.44 43.65
CA THR A 45 -11.29 -5.56 44.54
C THR A 45 -10.49 -4.49 43.80
N ALA A 46 -10.05 -4.75 42.58
CA ALA A 46 -9.33 -3.77 41.76
C ALA A 46 -10.26 -2.67 41.22
N GLU A 47 -11.51 -3.00 40.88
CA GLU A 47 -12.53 -2.05 40.39
C GLU A 47 -13.03 -1.07 41.46
N ARG A 48 -12.71 -1.30 42.74
CA ARG A 48 -13.12 -0.42 43.86
C ARG A 48 -12.05 0.57 44.32
N GLN A 49 -10.88 0.63 43.69
CA GLN A 49 -9.79 1.52 44.10
C GLN A 49 -9.75 2.81 43.26
N THR A 50 -9.76 3.97 43.93
CA THR A 50 -9.84 5.31 43.31
C THR A 50 -8.47 5.98 43.05
N SER A 51 -7.37 5.24 43.19
CA SER A 51 -6.00 5.76 43.06
C SER A 51 -5.30 5.27 41.78
N PRO A 52 -4.78 6.17 40.91
CA PRO A 52 -4.12 5.81 39.65
C PRO A 52 -2.87 4.92 39.83
N LEU A 53 -2.15 5.08 40.94
CA LEU A 53 -0.91 4.33 41.22
C LEU A 53 -1.19 2.87 41.61
N ALA A 54 -2.37 2.59 42.19
CA ALA A 54 -2.79 1.25 42.59
C ALA A 54 -3.38 0.44 41.41
N LEU A 55 -4.01 1.14 40.46
CA LEU A 55 -4.47 0.56 39.19
C LEU A 55 -3.29 0.07 38.33
N ALA A 56 -2.21 0.87 38.26
CA ALA A 56 -1.01 0.53 37.49
C ALA A 56 -0.28 -0.71 38.04
N ARG A 57 -0.24 -0.89 39.37
CA ARG A 57 0.32 -2.09 40.01
C ARG A 57 -0.54 -3.34 39.80
N SER A 58 -1.86 -3.19 39.80
CA SER A 58 -2.80 -4.30 39.56
C SER A 58 -2.76 -4.80 38.10
N MET A 59 -2.59 -3.89 37.13
CA MET A 59 -2.42 -4.24 35.71
C MET A 59 -1.06 -4.90 35.40
N ALA A 60 0.00 -4.56 36.16
CA ALA A 60 1.30 -5.22 36.01
C ALA A 60 1.27 -6.70 36.47
N ILE A 61 0.49 -7.02 37.50
CA ILE A 61 0.31 -8.40 37.98
C ILE A 61 -0.52 -9.23 36.98
N LEU A 62 -1.55 -8.63 36.37
CA LEU A 62 -2.35 -9.27 35.30
C LEU A 62 -1.55 -9.53 34.02
N ARG A 63 -0.59 -8.67 33.65
CA ARG A 63 0.29 -8.88 32.48
C ARG A 63 1.32 -9.98 32.68
N ILE A 64 1.78 -10.23 33.91
CA ILE A 64 2.79 -11.25 34.19
C ILE A 64 2.16 -12.66 34.29
N GLN A 65 0.88 -12.78 34.63
CA GLN A 65 0.19 -14.08 34.69
C GLN A 65 -0.38 -14.56 33.35
N CYS A 66 -0.63 -13.66 32.37
CA CYS A 66 -1.02 -14.06 31.01
C CYS A 66 0.08 -14.82 30.25
N LEU A 67 1.36 -14.59 30.60
CA LEU A 67 2.52 -15.26 30.00
C LEU A 67 2.67 -16.73 30.39
N PHE A 68 1.93 -17.22 31.39
CA PHE A 68 1.97 -18.63 31.82
C PHE A 68 0.79 -19.49 31.34
N CYS A 69 -0.17 -18.92 30.60
CA CYS A 69 -1.37 -19.63 30.17
C CYS A 69 -1.27 -20.26 28.75
N GLU A 70 -0.17 -20.03 28.02
CA GLU A 70 0.05 -20.65 26.69
C GLU A 70 0.38 -22.16 26.76
N THR A 71 0.69 -22.72 27.93
CA THR A 71 1.02 -24.15 28.07
C THR A 71 -0.14 -25.04 28.54
N ALA A 72 -1.33 -24.48 28.82
CA ALA A 72 -2.48 -25.25 29.32
C ALA A 72 -3.66 -25.37 28.34
N CYS A 73 -3.56 -24.84 27.12
CA CYS A 73 -4.66 -24.83 26.15
C CYS A 73 -4.63 -26.02 25.17
N LEU A 74 -4.48 -27.24 25.67
CA LEU A 74 -4.50 -28.48 24.87
C LEU A 74 -5.67 -29.44 25.20
N ARG A 75 -6.69 -29.01 25.98
CA ARG A 75 -7.82 -29.88 26.36
C ARG A 75 -9.22 -29.23 26.36
N CYS A 76 -9.45 -28.19 25.56
CA CYS A 76 -10.79 -27.63 25.35
C CYS A 76 -11.12 -27.62 23.86
N GLY A 77 -12.04 -28.49 23.44
CA GLY A 77 -12.50 -28.64 22.05
C GLY A 77 -13.35 -27.46 21.58
N LEU A 78 -12.69 -26.36 21.22
CA LEU A 78 -13.25 -25.29 20.41
C LEU A 78 -12.60 -25.34 19.01
N PRO A 79 -13.34 -25.11 17.92
CA PRO A 79 -12.77 -25.16 16.58
C PRO A 79 -11.88 -23.93 16.37
N THR A 80 -10.58 -24.12 16.53
CA THR A 80 -9.58 -23.19 16.01
C THR A 80 -9.68 -23.24 14.49
N SER A 81 -10.26 -22.19 13.88
CA SER A 81 -10.06 -21.91 12.45
C SER A 81 -8.63 -21.43 12.22
N ALA A 82 -7.65 -22.24 12.62
CA ALA A 82 -6.33 -22.20 12.04
C ALA A 82 -6.52 -22.77 10.64
N ILE A 83 -6.39 -21.91 9.62
CA ILE A 83 -6.04 -22.39 8.28
C ILE A 83 -4.90 -23.38 8.50
N PRO A 84 -5.01 -24.65 8.10
CA PRO A 84 -3.89 -25.55 8.24
C PRO A 84 -2.81 -24.98 7.32
N TYR A 85 -1.86 -24.26 7.90
CA TYR A 85 -0.50 -24.24 7.39
C TYR A 85 -0.02 -25.69 7.51
N SER A 86 -0.49 -26.54 6.60
CA SER A 86 0.19 -27.77 6.28
C SER A 86 1.52 -27.31 5.70
N TYR A 87 2.51 -27.16 6.59
CA TYR A 87 3.90 -27.30 6.19
C TYR A 87 3.92 -28.60 5.38
N PRO A 88 4.22 -28.58 4.06
CA PRO A 88 4.57 -29.83 3.42
C PRO A 88 5.67 -30.40 4.31
N ALA A 89 5.49 -31.63 4.78
CA ALA A 89 6.50 -32.32 5.55
C ALA A 89 7.77 -32.23 4.72
N ALA A 90 8.66 -31.30 5.11
CA ALA A 90 9.93 -31.10 4.45
C ALA A 90 10.54 -32.48 4.40
N ALA A 91 10.82 -32.96 3.18
CA ALA A 91 11.28 -34.30 2.92
C ALA A 91 12.30 -34.69 3.99
N ARG A 92 11.89 -35.49 4.97
CA ARG A 92 12.75 -36.05 6.00
C ARG A 92 13.52 -37.20 5.37
N ASN A 93 14.25 -36.89 4.30
CA ASN A 93 15.12 -37.80 3.56
C ASN A 93 16.05 -36.97 2.67
N SER A 94 17.02 -36.27 3.28
CA SER A 94 18.35 -36.06 2.70
C SER A 94 19.34 -35.63 3.79
N LEU A 95 19.83 -36.60 4.54
CA LEU A 95 21.10 -36.45 5.25
C LEU A 95 22.21 -36.29 4.18
N SER A 96 22.58 -35.05 3.84
CA SER A 96 23.94 -34.60 3.44
C SER A 96 24.04 -33.34 2.55
N MET A 97 22.96 -32.59 2.27
CA MET A 97 23.10 -31.33 1.51
C MET A 97 23.33 -30.14 2.45
N LYS A 98 24.51 -29.51 2.38
CA LYS A 98 24.81 -28.26 3.10
C LYS A 98 23.75 -27.22 2.75
N ARG A 99 23.00 -26.75 3.75
CA ARG A 99 22.02 -25.67 3.56
C ARG A 99 22.73 -24.41 3.06
N ARG A 100 22.20 -23.79 2.00
CA ARG A 100 22.74 -22.57 1.41
C ARG A 100 22.46 -21.37 2.32
N ARG A 101 23.47 -20.53 2.54
CA ARG A 101 23.40 -19.27 3.26
C ARG A 101 23.11 -18.15 2.26
N VAL A 102 21.98 -17.46 2.40
CA VAL A 102 21.59 -16.37 1.49
C VAL A 102 21.48 -15.06 2.24
N ALA A 103 22.30 -14.08 1.84
CA ALA A 103 22.22 -12.73 2.35
C ALA A 103 21.10 -11.96 1.63
N ILE A 104 20.30 -11.22 2.38
CA ILE A 104 19.30 -10.32 1.83
C ILE A 104 19.73 -8.91 2.19
N VAL A 105 20.38 -8.26 1.23
CA VAL A 105 21.08 -6.99 1.41
C VAL A 105 20.11 -5.86 1.07
N SER A 106 19.74 -5.04 2.04
CA SER A 106 18.71 -4.02 1.87
C SER A 106 19.09 -2.69 2.51
N SER A 107 18.96 -1.57 1.79
CA SER A 107 19.02 -0.22 2.38
C SER A 107 17.72 0.15 3.10
N PHE A 108 16.58 -0.32 2.59
CA PHE A 108 15.24 -0.13 3.18
C PHE A 108 14.45 -1.44 3.17
N SER A 109 13.38 -1.51 3.97
CA SER A 109 12.57 -2.72 4.11
C SER A 109 11.35 -2.68 3.19
N ARG A 110 11.20 -3.68 2.32
CA ARG A 110 9.91 -3.99 1.68
C ARG A 110 9.41 -5.34 2.18
N LEU A 111 8.34 -5.32 2.97
CA LEU A 111 7.87 -6.53 3.67
C LEU A 111 7.42 -7.60 2.69
N GLY A 112 6.76 -7.19 1.59
CA GLY A 112 6.34 -8.09 0.53
C GLY A 112 7.51 -8.88 -0.06
N GLN A 113 8.57 -8.19 -0.50
CA GLN A 113 9.76 -8.84 -1.07
C GLN A 113 10.41 -9.80 -0.07
N TRP A 114 10.56 -9.40 1.19
CA TRP A 114 11.09 -10.28 2.24
C TRP A 114 10.25 -11.56 2.39
N ARG A 115 8.93 -11.45 2.47
CA ARG A 115 8.02 -12.60 2.52
C ARG A 115 8.21 -13.53 1.33
N GLY A 116 8.34 -12.98 0.12
CA GLY A 116 8.57 -13.73 -1.11
C GLY A 116 9.87 -14.53 -1.06
N ILE A 117 10.96 -13.87 -0.66
CA ILE A 117 12.28 -14.50 -0.53
C ILE A 117 12.24 -15.60 0.54
N MET A 118 11.65 -15.32 1.71
CA MET A 118 11.54 -16.32 2.79
C MET A 118 10.72 -17.53 2.37
N ARG A 119 9.60 -17.31 1.67
CA ARG A 119 8.72 -18.39 1.19
C ARG A 119 9.44 -19.32 0.22
N TYR A 120 10.21 -18.77 -0.72
CA TYR A 120 11.04 -19.59 -1.60
C TYR A 120 12.18 -20.26 -0.82
N GLY A 121 12.90 -19.50 0.00
CA GLY A 121 14.03 -19.99 0.79
C GLY A 121 13.65 -21.14 1.73
N GLN A 122 12.44 -21.13 2.28
CA GLN A 122 11.90 -22.24 3.06
C GLN A 122 11.76 -23.52 2.22
N GLN A 123 11.25 -23.40 0.99
CA GLN A 123 11.12 -24.53 0.05
C GLN A 123 12.50 -25.07 -0.37
N ALA A 124 13.47 -24.17 -0.55
CA ALA A 124 14.84 -24.50 -0.93
C ALA A 124 15.76 -24.89 0.25
N GLY A 125 15.27 -24.87 1.49
CA GLY A 125 16.04 -25.19 2.68
C GLY A 125 17.15 -24.17 3.03
N TRP A 126 17.02 -22.92 2.59
CA TRP A 126 18.00 -21.86 2.83
C TRP A 126 18.10 -21.44 4.29
N ILE A 127 19.25 -20.89 4.68
CA ILE A 127 19.45 -20.11 5.89
C ILE A 127 19.62 -18.66 5.44
N CYS A 128 18.64 -17.82 5.76
CA CYS A 128 18.65 -16.43 5.32
C CYS A 128 19.05 -15.49 6.46
N GLN A 129 19.84 -14.46 6.14
CA GLN A 129 20.10 -13.35 7.04
C GLN A 129 19.84 -12.03 6.33
N ARG A 130 19.18 -11.12 7.05
CA ARG A 130 19.02 -9.75 6.61
C ARG A 130 20.30 -8.99 6.88
N ILE A 131 20.77 -8.25 5.89
CA ILE A 131 21.95 -7.41 5.97
C ILE A 131 21.56 -5.99 5.57
N ASN A 132 21.92 -5.04 6.40
CA ASN A 132 21.84 -3.60 6.14
C ASN A 132 23.24 -2.99 6.34
N ARG A 133 23.35 -1.67 6.19
CA ARG A 133 24.60 -0.93 6.39
C ARG A 133 25.30 -1.30 7.70
N ASP A 134 24.56 -1.34 8.81
CA ASP A 134 25.13 -1.55 10.15
C ASP A 134 25.60 -2.99 10.39
N THR A 135 25.11 -3.93 9.59
CA THR A 135 25.38 -5.37 9.74
C THR A 135 26.25 -5.93 8.62
N LEU A 136 26.80 -5.09 7.73
CA LEU A 136 27.70 -5.52 6.64
C LEU A 136 28.87 -6.38 7.13
N SER A 137 29.45 -6.06 8.29
CA SER A 137 30.59 -6.78 8.87
C SER A 137 30.29 -8.25 9.18
N LEU A 138 29.01 -8.61 9.37
CA LEU A 138 28.57 -9.99 9.58
C LEU A 138 28.91 -10.89 8.38
N LEU A 139 28.98 -10.33 7.17
CA LEU A 139 29.29 -11.09 5.97
C LEU A 139 30.71 -11.65 5.96
N ASN A 140 31.64 -11.02 6.69
CA ASN A 140 33.03 -11.48 6.80
C ASN A 140 33.15 -12.82 7.54
N THR A 141 32.28 -13.05 8.52
CA THR A 141 32.28 -14.26 9.36
C THR A 141 31.23 -15.27 8.91
N TRP A 142 30.03 -14.81 8.54
CA TRP A 142 28.92 -15.68 8.16
C TRP A 142 29.09 -16.31 6.77
N LYS A 143 29.76 -15.62 5.84
CA LYS A 143 30.11 -16.09 4.48
C LYS A 143 28.91 -16.69 3.73
N PRO A 144 28.01 -15.86 3.17
CA PRO A 144 26.90 -16.35 2.36
C PRO A 144 27.37 -17.04 1.08
N ASP A 145 26.56 -17.98 0.58
CA ASP A 145 26.75 -18.62 -0.72
C ASP A 145 26.19 -17.76 -1.86
N GLY A 146 25.24 -16.86 -1.59
CA GLY A 146 24.66 -15.92 -2.56
C GLY A 146 23.88 -14.79 -1.90
N MET A 147 23.40 -13.83 -2.69
CA MET A 147 22.61 -12.71 -2.18
C MET A 147 21.45 -12.26 -3.06
N VAL A 148 20.39 -11.77 -2.43
CA VAL A 148 19.37 -10.94 -3.08
C VAL A 148 19.56 -9.53 -2.55
N PHE A 149 19.53 -8.51 -3.42
CA PHE A 149 19.79 -7.13 -2.98
C PHE A 149 18.74 -6.13 -3.46
N GLN A 150 18.48 -5.15 -2.60
CA GLN A 150 17.69 -3.95 -2.89
C GLN A 150 18.34 -2.77 -2.20
N ILE A 151 19.02 -1.93 -2.97
CA ILE A 151 19.85 -0.87 -2.41
C ILE A 151 19.35 0.47 -2.96
N ASP A 152 19.48 1.50 -2.14
CA ASP A 152 19.20 2.87 -2.49
C ASP A 152 20.47 3.47 -3.09
N GLU A 153 20.35 4.26 -4.16
CA GLU A 153 21.52 4.85 -4.84
C GLU A 153 22.41 5.71 -3.93
N PHE A 154 21.91 6.18 -2.79
CA PHE A 154 22.67 6.97 -1.81
C PHE A 154 23.38 6.09 -0.75
N ASP A 155 23.18 4.75 -0.78
CA ASP A 155 23.79 3.82 0.17
C ASP A 155 25.16 3.29 -0.29
N ALA A 156 26.13 4.22 -0.41
CA ALA A 156 27.46 3.93 -0.97
C ALA A 156 28.16 2.68 -0.39
N PRO A 157 28.18 2.41 0.93
CA PRO A 157 28.80 1.20 1.47
C PRO A 157 28.13 -0.10 1.00
N LEU A 158 26.80 -0.14 0.91
CA LEU A 158 26.10 -1.31 0.39
C LEU A 158 26.35 -1.49 -1.11
N LEU A 159 26.34 -0.39 -1.87
CA LEU A 159 26.61 -0.41 -3.31
C LEU A 159 28.01 -0.90 -3.63
N GLU A 160 29.03 -0.42 -2.91
CA GLU A 160 30.41 -0.85 -3.05
C GLU A 160 30.54 -2.36 -2.73
N PHE A 161 29.95 -2.81 -1.62
CA PHE A 161 29.95 -4.21 -1.25
C PHE A 161 29.32 -5.11 -2.32
N VAL A 162 28.11 -4.78 -2.77
CA VAL A 162 27.40 -5.58 -3.78
C VAL A 162 28.15 -5.54 -5.10
N SER A 163 28.72 -4.40 -5.49
CA SER A 163 29.45 -4.27 -6.74
C SER A 163 30.70 -5.15 -6.76
N ASN A 164 31.49 -5.12 -5.70
CA ASN A 164 32.75 -5.86 -5.57
C ASN A 164 32.56 -7.35 -5.25
N SER A 165 31.36 -7.76 -4.83
CA SER A 165 31.08 -9.17 -4.51
C SER A 165 31.06 -10.06 -5.75
N LYS A 166 31.77 -11.18 -5.66
CA LYS A 166 31.80 -12.26 -6.66
C LYS A 166 30.74 -13.34 -6.42
N LEU A 167 29.95 -13.22 -5.36
CA LEU A 167 28.89 -14.17 -5.06
C LEU A 167 27.76 -14.05 -6.10
N PRO A 168 27.07 -15.16 -6.43
CA PRO A 168 25.80 -15.10 -7.15
C PRO A 168 24.84 -14.10 -6.50
N LYS A 169 24.37 -13.13 -7.28
CA LYS A 169 23.59 -12.00 -6.80
C LYS A 169 22.45 -11.66 -7.75
N VAL A 170 21.28 -11.34 -7.19
CA VAL A 170 20.08 -10.92 -7.94
C VAL A 170 19.55 -9.61 -7.36
N GLY A 171 19.30 -8.63 -8.22
CA GLY A 171 18.79 -7.32 -7.84
C GLY A 171 17.27 -7.19 -7.95
N LEU A 172 16.67 -6.44 -7.04
CA LEU A 172 15.23 -6.15 -6.98
C LEU A 172 14.88 -4.68 -7.33
N ARG A 173 15.88 -3.87 -7.66
CA ARG A 173 15.76 -2.46 -8.05
C ARG A 173 16.81 -2.15 -9.11
N ALA A 174 16.41 -1.41 -10.14
CA ALA A 174 17.36 -0.83 -11.08
C ALA A 174 18.09 0.33 -10.42
N LEU A 175 19.40 0.42 -10.61
CA LEU A 175 20.23 1.47 -10.05
C LEU A 175 20.73 2.39 -11.16
N PRO A 176 20.77 3.72 -10.95
CA PRO A 176 21.46 4.63 -11.86
C PRO A 176 22.92 4.19 -11.99
N GLN A 177 23.44 4.12 -13.23
CA GLN A 177 24.80 3.64 -13.51
C GLN A 177 25.07 2.23 -12.97
N SER A 178 24.33 1.23 -13.47
CA SER A 178 24.60 -0.22 -13.41
C SER A 178 25.65 -0.66 -12.37
N CYS A 179 25.31 -0.54 -11.08
CA CYS A 179 26.10 -1.14 -10.01
C CYS A 179 26.06 -2.66 -10.18
N ALA A 180 27.14 -3.18 -10.76
CA ALA A 180 27.38 -4.56 -11.18
C ALA A 180 26.41 -5.14 -12.23
N ALA A 181 26.98 -5.80 -13.23
CA ALA A 181 26.26 -6.71 -14.11
C ALA A 181 25.68 -7.86 -13.27
N ALA A 182 24.44 -7.69 -12.83
CA ALA A 182 23.69 -8.63 -12.02
C ALA A 182 22.30 -8.83 -12.62
N PRO A 183 21.82 -10.07 -12.69
CA PRO A 183 20.45 -10.33 -13.09
C PRO A 183 19.44 -9.57 -12.22
N LEU A 184 18.40 -9.03 -12.84
CA LEU A 184 17.36 -8.22 -12.20
C LEU A 184 15.99 -8.90 -12.31
N VAL A 185 15.21 -8.74 -11.24
CA VAL A 185 13.76 -8.98 -11.23
C VAL A 185 13.09 -7.69 -10.80
N LEU A 186 12.44 -7.01 -11.73
CA LEU A 186 11.87 -5.67 -11.55
C LEU A 186 10.33 -5.70 -11.63
N PRO A 187 9.62 -4.74 -11.03
CA PRO A 187 8.23 -4.50 -11.39
C PRO A 187 8.12 -3.93 -12.82
N ASP A 188 7.02 -4.23 -13.52
CA ASP A 188 6.68 -3.57 -14.79
C ASP A 188 6.01 -2.21 -14.54
N LEU A 189 6.84 -1.19 -14.30
CA LEU A 189 6.36 0.15 -13.98
C LEU A 189 5.62 0.80 -15.15
N ALA A 190 5.98 0.46 -16.39
CA ALA A 190 5.27 0.94 -17.57
C ALA A 190 3.85 0.37 -17.62
N ALA A 191 3.67 -0.92 -17.38
CA ALA A 191 2.34 -1.53 -17.26
C ALA A 191 1.51 -0.88 -16.13
N PHE A 192 2.14 -0.58 -14.99
CA PHE A 192 1.45 0.09 -13.88
C PHE A 192 1.04 1.53 -14.24
N GLY A 193 1.92 2.26 -14.94
CA GLY A 193 1.64 3.59 -15.48
C GLY A 193 0.46 3.59 -16.45
N GLN A 194 0.39 2.61 -17.35
CA GLN A 194 -0.78 2.44 -18.23
C GLN A 194 -2.04 2.15 -17.43
N GLN A 195 -1.98 1.27 -16.43
CA GLN A 195 -3.14 0.91 -15.60
C GLN A 195 -3.73 2.13 -14.90
N ILE A 196 -2.90 2.99 -14.29
CA ILE A 196 -3.41 4.17 -13.58
C ILE A 196 -3.86 5.29 -14.52
N ALA A 197 -3.18 5.51 -15.65
CA ALA A 197 -3.64 6.48 -16.64
C ALA A 197 -4.99 6.09 -17.25
N ASN A 198 -5.19 4.80 -17.58
CA ASN A 198 -6.48 4.30 -18.06
C ASN A 198 -7.60 4.53 -17.03
N HIS A 199 -7.32 4.34 -15.74
CA HIS A 199 -8.26 4.67 -14.68
C HIS A 199 -8.62 6.16 -14.68
N PHE A 200 -7.65 7.05 -14.76
CA PHE A 200 -7.91 8.49 -14.80
C PHE A 200 -8.71 8.92 -16.05
N VAL A 201 -8.37 8.38 -17.22
CA VAL A 201 -9.13 8.63 -18.45
C VAL A 201 -10.58 8.14 -18.32
N ALA A 202 -10.80 6.96 -17.74
CA ALA A 202 -12.14 6.41 -17.47
C ALA A 202 -12.95 7.24 -16.46
N ARG A 203 -12.31 8.15 -15.72
CA ARG A 203 -12.91 9.10 -14.78
C ARG A 203 -13.02 10.52 -15.34
N ASN A 204 -12.76 10.68 -16.64
CA ASN A 204 -12.85 11.94 -17.40
C ASN A 204 -11.85 13.01 -16.93
N PHE A 205 -10.72 12.61 -16.35
CA PHE A 205 -9.60 13.54 -16.18
C PHE A 205 -9.02 13.88 -17.54
N ARG A 206 -9.02 15.18 -17.89
CA ARG A 206 -8.48 15.68 -19.15
C ARG A 206 -7.07 16.22 -19.05
N ARG A 207 -6.51 16.25 -17.83
CA ARG A 207 -5.13 16.61 -17.54
C ARG A 207 -4.55 15.56 -16.61
N LEU A 208 -3.36 15.08 -16.95
CA LEU A 208 -2.64 14.10 -16.16
C LEU A 208 -1.34 14.73 -15.63
N CYS A 209 -0.95 14.33 -14.43
CA CYS A 209 0.29 14.76 -13.79
C CYS A 209 0.95 13.56 -13.13
N TYR A 210 2.25 13.41 -13.36
CA TYR A 210 3.10 12.41 -12.72
C TYR A 210 4.08 13.08 -11.76
N LEU A 211 4.18 12.56 -10.55
CA LEU A 211 5.21 12.93 -9.59
C LEU A 211 6.04 11.70 -9.21
N GLY A 212 7.33 11.71 -9.57
CA GLY A 212 8.25 10.62 -9.27
C GLY A 212 9.70 11.05 -9.42
N SER A 213 10.65 10.23 -8.97
CA SER A 213 12.06 10.62 -8.90
C SER A 213 12.79 10.54 -10.24
N GLU A 214 13.84 11.36 -10.36
CA GLU A 214 14.83 11.30 -11.46
C GLU A 214 15.52 9.93 -11.55
N SER A 215 15.74 9.25 -10.42
CA SER A 215 16.35 7.92 -10.42
C SER A 215 15.45 6.87 -11.02
N ASP A 216 14.13 6.94 -10.79
CA ASP A 216 13.21 6.03 -11.46
C ASP A 216 13.22 6.26 -12.98
N ALA A 217 13.34 7.52 -13.43
CA ALA A 217 13.41 7.87 -14.84
C ALA A 217 14.71 7.38 -15.51
N SER A 218 15.85 7.57 -14.86
CA SER A 218 17.18 7.27 -15.42
C SER A 218 17.61 5.80 -15.28
N ALA A 219 17.17 5.09 -14.24
CA ALA A 219 17.64 3.73 -13.95
C ALA A 219 16.88 2.63 -14.70
N ASN A 220 15.60 2.83 -15.02
CA ASN A 220 14.74 1.75 -15.48
C ASN A 220 14.70 1.55 -17.02
N ALA A 221 15.64 2.12 -17.78
CA ALA A 221 15.77 1.92 -19.23
C ALA A 221 14.44 2.07 -20.01
N GLY A 222 13.60 3.03 -19.62
CA GLY A 222 12.29 3.28 -20.23
C GLY A 222 11.10 2.51 -19.61
N ASN A 223 11.33 1.54 -18.73
CA ASN A 223 10.29 0.92 -17.92
C ASN A 223 9.90 1.84 -16.73
N THR A 224 9.13 2.88 -17.00
CA THR A 224 8.74 3.88 -15.99
C THR A 224 7.23 4.09 -15.99
N HIS A 225 6.68 4.44 -14.82
CA HIS A 225 5.28 4.88 -14.71
C HIS A 225 4.97 6.01 -15.69
N PHE A 226 5.87 7.00 -15.79
CA PHE A 226 5.71 8.13 -16.69
C PHE A 226 5.54 7.67 -18.14
N ASN A 227 6.40 6.78 -18.65
CA ASN A 227 6.29 6.29 -20.03
C ASN A 227 5.00 5.50 -20.25
N GLY A 228 4.58 4.69 -19.28
CA GLY A 228 3.29 4.00 -19.33
C GLY A 228 2.10 4.96 -19.36
N MET A 229 2.13 6.02 -18.54
CA MET A 229 1.12 7.07 -18.54
C MET A 229 1.15 7.86 -19.85
N GLN A 230 2.33 8.16 -20.39
CA GLN A 230 2.51 8.90 -21.64
C GLN A 230 1.89 8.15 -22.82
N GLN A 231 2.08 6.83 -22.91
CA GLN A 231 1.45 6.00 -23.95
C GLN A 231 -0.08 6.13 -23.97
N VAL A 232 -0.70 6.16 -22.79
CA VAL A 232 -2.15 6.35 -22.67
C VAL A 232 -2.52 7.81 -22.96
N ALA A 233 -1.77 8.78 -22.44
CA ALA A 233 -1.99 10.20 -22.70
C ALA A 233 -1.98 10.51 -24.22
N ASP A 234 -0.99 9.99 -24.95
CA ASP A 234 -0.86 10.14 -26.40
C ASP A 234 -2.04 9.51 -27.14
N ALA A 235 -2.44 8.30 -26.75
CA ALA A 235 -3.57 7.59 -27.37
C ALA A 235 -4.91 8.34 -27.24
N TYR A 236 -5.08 9.11 -26.16
CA TYR A 236 -6.28 9.92 -25.92
C TYR A 236 -6.11 11.41 -26.24
N GLY A 237 -4.91 11.84 -26.67
CA GLY A 237 -4.58 13.23 -26.95
C GLY A 237 -4.67 14.14 -25.72
N LEU A 238 -4.20 13.67 -24.56
CA LEU A 238 -4.26 14.39 -23.29
C LEU A 238 -2.89 14.95 -22.89
N PRO A 239 -2.82 16.15 -22.28
CA PRO A 239 -1.61 16.65 -21.69
C PRO A 239 -1.20 15.81 -20.46
N LEU A 240 0.08 15.46 -20.41
CA LEU A 240 0.75 14.84 -19.27
C LEU A 240 1.93 15.72 -18.85
N GLU A 241 1.87 16.22 -17.61
CA GLU A 241 2.97 16.95 -16.99
C GLU A 241 3.73 16.01 -16.04
N SER A 242 5.03 16.24 -15.85
CA SER A 242 5.80 15.51 -14.84
C SER A 242 6.64 16.44 -13.97
N PHE A 243 6.76 16.06 -12.70
CA PHE A 243 7.53 16.77 -11.71
C PHE A 243 8.43 15.79 -10.96
N PHE A 244 9.56 16.31 -10.48
CA PHE A 244 10.61 15.60 -9.74
C PHE A 244 11.41 14.55 -10.55
N THR A 245 11.01 14.30 -11.81
CA THR A 245 11.75 13.51 -12.82
C THR A 245 13.01 14.24 -13.31
N ASP A 246 12.97 15.58 -13.32
CA ASP A 246 14.11 16.49 -13.38
C ASP A 246 13.88 17.56 -12.30
N GLN A 247 14.70 17.54 -11.26
CA GLN A 247 14.55 18.46 -10.13
C GLN A 247 14.89 19.90 -10.53
N ALA A 248 15.91 20.13 -11.35
CA ALA A 248 16.27 21.49 -11.75
C ALA A 248 15.14 22.13 -12.58
N ALA A 249 14.54 21.36 -13.50
CA ALA A 249 13.37 21.77 -14.25
C ALA A 249 12.15 22.00 -13.36
N THR A 250 11.87 21.07 -12.45
CA THR A 250 10.74 21.16 -11.50
C THR A 250 10.79 22.46 -10.69
N TRP A 251 11.93 22.77 -10.07
CA TRP A 251 12.06 23.97 -9.23
C TRP A 251 11.87 25.23 -10.07
N ARG A 252 12.45 25.27 -11.27
CA ARG A 252 12.29 26.40 -12.19
C ARG A 252 10.82 26.61 -12.59
N THR A 253 10.11 25.55 -12.97
CA THR A 253 8.68 25.59 -13.36
C THR A 253 7.80 26.07 -12.21
N LEU A 254 8.17 25.73 -10.98
CA LEU A 254 7.45 26.14 -9.77
C LEU A 254 7.89 27.51 -9.22
N GLY A 255 8.86 28.17 -9.85
CA GLY A 255 9.38 29.47 -9.39
C GLY A 255 10.21 29.38 -8.09
N LEU A 256 10.76 28.21 -7.80
CA LEU A 256 11.54 27.92 -6.60
C LEU A 256 13.04 27.95 -6.89
N ALA A 257 13.83 28.33 -5.88
CA ALA A 257 15.29 28.30 -5.98
C ALA A 257 15.81 26.85 -5.95
N TYR A 258 16.38 26.39 -7.07
CA TYR A 258 17.06 25.11 -7.12
C TYR A 258 18.38 25.18 -6.33
N ARG A 259 18.54 24.26 -5.38
CA ARG A 259 19.75 24.12 -4.56
C ARG A 259 20.12 22.66 -4.56
N ARG A 260 21.13 22.28 -5.35
CA ARG A 260 21.60 20.90 -5.43
C ARG A 260 22.10 20.45 -4.05
N HIS A 261 21.36 19.59 -3.36
CA HIS A 261 21.84 18.87 -2.18
C HIS A 261 22.31 17.46 -2.60
N SER A 262 23.20 16.86 -1.81
CA SER A 262 23.73 15.52 -2.03
C SER A 262 22.83 14.39 -1.49
N SER A 263 21.63 14.73 -1.01
CA SER A 263 20.66 13.79 -0.42
C SER A 263 19.35 13.80 -1.19
N ASN A 264 18.64 12.67 -1.23
CA ASN A 264 17.28 12.51 -1.75
C ASN A 264 16.40 13.73 -1.41
N ASP A 265 16.14 14.62 -2.38
CA ASP A 265 15.62 15.99 -2.18
C ASP A 265 14.14 16.06 -1.74
N TRP A 266 13.55 14.93 -1.37
CA TRP A 266 12.29 14.86 -0.62
C TRP A 266 12.34 15.68 0.68
N ASN A 267 13.51 16.02 1.20
CA ASN A 267 13.65 16.94 2.34
C ASN A 267 13.05 18.34 2.08
N ARG A 268 12.97 18.77 0.81
CA ARG A 268 12.34 20.05 0.40
C ARG A 268 10.94 19.86 -0.17
N PHE A 269 10.35 18.70 0.06
CA PHE A 269 9.00 18.38 -0.41
C PHE A 269 7.95 19.36 0.14
N TRP A 270 8.05 19.78 1.40
CA TRP A 270 7.15 20.77 2.01
C TRP A 270 7.30 22.19 1.43
N GLU A 271 8.41 22.50 0.77
CA GLU A 271 8.57 23.75 0.00
C GLU A 271 7.95 23.62 -1.40
N MET A 272 8.17 22.48 -2.06
CA MET A 272 7.71 22.21 -3.43
C MET A 272 6.20 21.96 -3.51
N GLY A 273 5.63 21.22 -2.55
CA GLY A 273 4.25 20.74 -2.57
C GLY A 273 3.21 21.85 -2.74
N PRO A 274 3.23 22.88 -1.89
CA PRO A 274 2.45 24.11 -2.07
C PRO A 274 2.46 24.68 -3.49
N SER A 275 3.65 24.93 -4.03
CA SER A 275 3.80 25.54 -5.36
C SER A 275 3.32 24.62 -6.47
N LEU A 276 3.47 23.30 -6.31
CA LEU A 276 2.92 22.33 -7.25
C LEU A 276 1.39 22.34 -7.25
N ILE A 277 0.74 22.39 -6.08
CA ILE A 277 -0.73 22.48 -5.99
C ILE A 277 -1.21 23.77 -6.66
N ASP A 278 -0.58 24.90 -6.36
CA ASP A 278 -0.93 26.18 -6.96
C ASP A 278 -0.76 26.12 -8.49
N HIS A 279 0.33 25.54 -8.98
CA HIS A 279 0.56 25.31 -10.40
C HIS A 279 -0.53 24.46 -11.05
N LEU A 280 -0.86 23.32 -10.45
CA LEU A 280 -1.84 22.35 -10.99
C LEU A 280 -3.25 22.93 -11.05
N THR A 281 -3.60 23.83 -10.13
CA THR A 281 -4.92 24.44 -10.00
C THR A 281 -5.11 25.78 -10.70
N ARG A 282 -4.09 26.30 -11.40
CA ARG A 282 -4.23 27.52 -12.23
C ARG A 282 -5.33 27.39 -13.28
N ASP A 283 -5.52 26.17 -13.80
CA ASP A 283 -6.64 25.82 -14.69
C ASP A 283 -7.87 25.36 -13.88
N GLN A 284 -9.05 25.65 -14.40
CA GLN A 284 -10.32 25.15 -13.88
C GLN A 284 -10.57 23.68 -14.28
N GLU A 285 -9.86 23.17 -15.28
CA GLU A 285 -9.92 21.75 -15.66
C GLU A 285 -9.31 20.84 -14.56
N PRO A 286 -10.07 19.85 -14.05
CA PRO A 286 -9.57 18.90 -13.05
C PRO A 286 -8.34 18.12 -13.55
N VAL A 287 -7.40 17.87 -12.65
CA VAL A 287 -6.16 17.14 -12.96
C VAL A 287 -6.05 15.88 -12.13
N ALA A 288 -5.60 14.80 -12.76
CA ALA A 288 -5.24 13.58 -12.06
C ALA A 288 -3.74 13.56 -11.76
N LEU A 289 -3.39 13.46 -10.48
CA LEU A 289 -2.02 13.35 -9.99
C LEU A 289 -1.74 11.91 -9.55
N PHE A 290 -0.78 11.26 -10.22
CA PHE A 290 -0.20 10.01 -9.75
C PHE A 290 1.15 10.27 -9.08
N VAL A 291 1.31 9.77 -7.86
CA VAL A 291 2.55 9.89 -7.08
C VAL A 291 3.20 8.51 -6.95
N ALA A 292 4.46 8.37 -7.37
CA ALA A 292 5.18 7.10 -7.36
C ALA A 292 5.46 6.53 -5.95
N TYR A 293 5.18 7.30 -4.89
CA TYR A 293 5.48 6.98 -3.49
C TYR A 293 4.30 7.28 -2.57
N GLY A 294 3.97 6.34 -1.69
CA GLY A 294 2.81 6.44 -0.79
C GLY A 294 2.89 7.55 0.25
N GLU A 295 4.02 7.69 0.94
CA GLU A 295 4.18 8.70 2.00
C GLU A 295 4.11 10.15 1.49
N PRO A 296 4.87 10.53 0.44
CA PRO A 296 4.68 11.84 -0.21
C PRO A 296 3.25 12.07 -0.70
N ALA A 297 2.56 11.04 -1.19
CA ALA A 297 1.17 11.19 -1.62
C ALA A 297 0.21 11.52 -0.48
N MET A 298 0.38 10.88 0.69
CA MET A 298 -0.42 11.19 1.88
C MET A 298 -0.17 12.62 2.37
N GLN A 299 1.09 13.06 2.38
CA GLN A 299 1.43 14.44 2.72
C GLN A 299 0.84 15.45 1.72
N PHE A 300 0.83 15.14 0.42
CA PHE A 300 0.16 15.96 -0.59
C PHE A 300 -1.35 16.08 -0.34
N MET A 301 -2.01 14.98 0.04
CA MET A 301 -3.44 14.99 0.37
C MET A 301 -3.75 15.96 1.53
N GLU A 302 -2.89 16.01 2.54
CA GLU A 302 -2.99 16.96 3.66
C GLU A 302 -2.83 18.41 3.17
N MET A 303 -1.79 18.69 2.37
CA MET A 303 -1.55 20.03 1.82
C MET A 303 -2.69 20.53 0.91
N ILE A 304 -3.37 19.62 0.21
CA ILE A 304 -4.54 19.93 -0.63
C ILE A 304 -5.76 20.23 0.25
N ASP A 305 -5.95 19.47 1.34
CA ASP A 305 -7.04 19.71 2.29
C ASP A 305 -6.89 21.06 3.01
N GLU A 306 -5.66 21.45 3.38
CA GLU A 306 -5.33 22.76 3.94
C GLU A 306 -5.67 23.93 3.01
N ARG A 307 -5.69 23.69 1.70
CA ARG A 307 -6.11 24.67 0.67
C ARG A 307 -7.61 24.62 0.37
N HIS A 308 -8.35 23.76 1.07
CA HIS A 308 -9.78 23.54 0.85
C HIS A 308 -10.12 23.18 -0.60
N LEU A 309 -9.21 22.48 -1.28
CA LEU A 309 -9.41 22.01 -2.64
C LEU A 309 -10.10 20.65 -2.60
N ALA A 310 -11.14 20.49 -3.43
CA ALA A 310 -11.92 19.25 -3.47
C ALA A 310 -11.13 18.11 -4.11
N ILE A 311 -11.09 16.96 -3.43
CA ILE A 311 -10.58 15.70 -3.93
C ILE A 311 -11.79 14.75 -4.09
N PRO A 312 -12.06 14.19 -5.28
CA PRO A 312 -11.28 14.25 -6.52
C PRO A 312 -11.62 15.44 -7.45
N ALA A 313 -12.63 16.25 -7.13
CA ALA A 313 -13.26 17.16 -8.11
C ALA A 313 -12.33 18.23 -8.71
N ARG A 314 -11.28 18.66 -8.00
CA ARG A 314 -10.24 19.56 -8.53
C ARG A 314 -8.93 18.82 -8.80
N ILE A 315 -8.49 18.00 -7.84
CA ILE A 315 -7.30 17.15 -7.98
C ILE A 315 -7.69 15.72 -7.64
N GLY A 316 -7.70 14.84 -8.63
CA GLY A 316 -7.78 13.40 -8.40
C GLY A 316 -6.41 12.86 -8.04
N MET A 317 -6.34 11.95 -7.08
CA MET A 317 -5.07 11.40 -6.61
C MET A 317 -5.04 9.88 -6.61
N ALA A 318 -3.87 9.34 -6.90
CA ALA A 318 -3.51 7.95 -6.65
C ALA A 318 -2.01 7.84 -6.36
N ALA A 319 -1.61 6.77 -5.68
CA ALA A 319 -0.21 6.53 -5.38
C ALA A 319 0.18 5.06 -5.44
N GLN A 320 1.46 4.78 -5.68
CA GLN A 320 2.01 3.45 -5.46
C GLN A 320 2.36 3.25 -3.99
N THR A 321 1.88 2.17 -3.38
CA THR A 321 2.16 1.79 -1.99
C THR A 321 2.26 0.27 -1.86
N GLU A 322 2.98 -0.21 -0.85
CA GLU A 322 3.00 -1.64 -0.53
C GLU A 322 1.78 -2.07 0.26
N ASP A 323 1.27 -1.16 1.09
CA ASP A 323 0.13 -1.40 1.95
C ASP A 323 -0.99 -0.46 1.54
N ALA A 324 -2.07 -1.04 1.02
CA ALA A 324 -3.27 -0.29 0.67
C ALA A 324 -3.91 0.36 1.90
N LEU A 325 -3.68 -0.14 3.12
CA LEU A 325 -4.24 0.42 4.36
C LEU A 325 -3.68 1.81 4.65
N ASN A 326 -2.45 2.12 4.19
CA ASN A 326 -1.91 3.49 4.29
C ASN A 326 -2.84 4.49 3.60
N GLY A 327 -3.47 4.11 2.49
CA GLY A 327 -4.45 4.97 1.82
C GLY A 327 -5.75 5.21 2.60
N LEU A 328 -5.94 4.64 3.79
CA LEU A 328 -7.14 4.85 4.61
C LEU A 328 -6.95 5.91 5.71
N VAL A 329 -5.72 6.40 5.95
CA VAL A 329 -5.45 7.35 7.04
C VAL A 329 -5.72 8.81 6.65
N THR A 330 -5.78 9.09 5.35
CA THR A 330 -6.11 10.41 4.81
C THR A 330 -7.62 10.69 4.92
N LYS A 331 -8.00 11.96 5.07
CA LYS A 331 -9.41 12.40 5.16
C LYS A 331 -10.29 11.87 4.03
N VAL A 332 -9.76 11.90 2.81
CA VAL A 332 -10.35 11.22 1.65
C VAL A 332 -9.52 9.96 1.40
N PRO A 333 -10.12 8.75 1.43
CA PRO A 333 -9.38 7.52 1.20
C PRO A 333 -8.71 7.49 -0.18
N MET A 334 -7.40 7.23 -0.21
CA MET A 334 -6.54 7.29 -1.39
C MET A 334 -6.58 6.02 -2.23
N THR A 335 -6.77 6.16 -3.55
CA THR A 335 -6.60 5.08 -4.53
C THR A 335 -5.13 4.64 -4.58
N CYS A 336 -4.89 3.33 -4.55
CA CYS A 336 -3.55 2.78 -4.45
C CYS A 336 -3.25 1.80 -5.59
N LEU A 337 -2.07 1.91 -6.19
CA LEU A 337 -1.42 0.83 -6.93
C LEU A 337 -0.58 0.01 -5.95
N VAL A 338 -0.83 -1.30 -5.87
CA VAL A 338 -0.17 -2.22 -4.96
C VAL A 338 0.56 -3.30 -5.76
N PRO A 339 1.86 -3.12 -6.04
CA PRO A 339 2.66 -4.11 -6.76
C PRO A 339 2.77 -5.42 -5.99
N ALA A 340 2.83 -6.55 -6.69
CA ALA A 340 3.02 -7.87 -6.11
C ALA A 340 4.47 -8.09 -5.63
N TYR A 341 4.93 -7.31 -4.65
CA TYR A 341 6.29 -7.39 -4.11
C TYR A 341 6.63 -8.77 -3.53
N GLU A 342 5.66 -9.53 -2.99
CA GLU A 342 5.87 -10.93 -2.60
C GLU A 342 6.22 -11.81 -3.80
N ARG A 343 5.56 -11.62 -4.94
CA ARG A 343 5.86 -12.34 -6.16
C ARG A 343 7.26 -11.99 -6.68
N GLN A 344 7.60 -10.70 -6.69
CA GLN A 344 8.93 -10.23 -7.08
C GLN A 344 10.04 -10.85 -6.22
N GLY A 345 9.91 -10.85 -4.90
CA GLY A 345 10.88 -11.46 -3.99
C GLY A 345 11.01 -12.97 -4.19
N PHE A 346 9.89 -13.67 -4.43
CA PHE A 346 9.89 -15.10 -4.74
C PHE A 346 10.63 -15.41 -6.04
N GLU A 347 10.39 -14.60 -7.09
CA GLU A 347 11.03 -14.76 -8.38
C GLU A 347 12.53 -14.46 -8.34
N ALA A 348 12.96 -13.45 -7.59
CA ALA A 348 14.38 -13.19 -7.37
C ALA A 348 15.09 -14.34 -6.63
N ALA A 349 14.45 -14.91 -5.61
CA ALA A 349 14.97 -16.08 -4.91
C ALA A 349 15.06 -17.31 -5.84
N ARG A 350 14.04 -17.52 -6.68
CA ARG A 350 14.05 -18.58 -7.70
C ARG A 350 15.18 -18.41 -8.71
N LEU A 351 15.44 -17.18 -9.14
CA LEU A 351 16.55 -16.87 -10.05
C LEU A 351 17.90 -17.12 -9.38
N LEU A 352 18.07 -16.68 -8.14
CA LEU A 352 19.30 -16.91 -7.37
C LEU A 352 19.57 -18.41 -7.16
N GLU A 353 18.54 -19.21 -6.86
CA GLU A 353 18.68 -20.67 -6.69
C GLU A 353 19.18 -21.35 -7.97
N ARG A 354 18.73 -20.88 -9.14
CA ARG A 354 19.26 -21.37 -10.43
C ARG A 354 20.75 -21.10 -10.55
N MET A 355 21.19 -19.89 -10.21
CA MET A 355 22.61 -19.50 -10.24
C MET A 355 23.44 -20.31 -9.24
N LEU A 356 22.94 -20.48 -8.02
CA LEU A 356 23.60 -21.27 -6.97
C LEU A 356 23.69 -22.76 -7.31
N ALA A 357 22.79 -23.27 -8.16
CA ALA A 357 22.85 -24.61 -8.74
C ALA A 357 23.83 -24.72 -9.94
N GLY A 358 24.61 -23.68 -10.23
CA GLY A 358 25.59 -23.66 -11.31
C GLY A 358 24.98 -23.46 -12.71
N LYS A 359 23.69 -23.12 -12.81
CA LYS A 359 23.07 -22.83 -14.11
C LYS A 359 23.46 -21.44 -14.57
N ALA A 360 23.82 -21.32 -15.86
CA ALA A 360 24.15 -20.04 -16.46
C ALA A 360 22.92 -19.11 -16.49
N VAL A 361 23.14 -17.86 -16.08
CA VAL A 361 22.20 -16.74 -16.21
C VAL A 361 23.01 -15.58 -16.78
N ALA A 362 22.49 -14.94 -17.81
CA ALA A 362 23.17 -13.80 -18.44
C ALA A 362 23.32 -12.65 -17.43
N PRO A 363 24.47 -11.97 -17.35
CA PRO A 363 24.67 -10.89 -16.38
C PRO A 363 23.71 -9.70 -16.54
N ASP A 364 23.18 -9.50 -17.74
CA ASP A 364 22.22 -8.47 -18.14
C ASP A 364 20.76 -8.98 -18.12
N HIS A 365 20.53 -10.21 -17.64
CA HIS A 365 19.19 -10.78 -17.57
C HIS A 365 18.27 -9.88 -16.74
N CYS A 366 17.19 -9.40 -17.35
CA CYS A 366 16.15 -8.64 -16.67
C CYS A 366 14.80 -9.30 -16.90
N SER A 367 14.05 -9.51 -15.82
CA SER A 367 12.68 -10.05 -15.87
C SER A 367 11.74 -9.11 -15.12
N PHE A 368 10.48 -9.07 -15.56
CA PHE A 368 9.47 -8.18 -15.02
C PHE A 368 8.34 -8.92 -14.32
N VAL A 369 7.79 -8.30 -13.28
CA VAL A 369 6.58 -8.70 -12.56
C VAL A 369 5.52 -7.65 -12.83
N ASP A 370 4.52 -8.00 -13.63
CA ASP A 370 3.43 -7.13 -14.08
C ASP A 370 2.19 -7.20 -13.19
N GLU A 371 2.18 -8.09 -12.20
CA GLU A 371 1.06 -8.21 -11.28
C GLU A 371 1.02 -7.01 -10.31
N CYS A 372 -0.02 -6.19 -10.42
CA CYS A 372 -0.31 -5.06 -9.55
C CYS A 372 -1.81 -4.90 -9.34
N GLU A 373 -2.20 -4.71 -8.07
CA GLU A 373 -3.60 -4.46 -7.71
C GLU A 373 -3.88 -2.96 -7.69
N LEU A 374 -4.85 -2.51 -8.51
CA LEU A 374 -5.39 -1.17 -8.43
C LEU A 374 -6.57 -1.14 -7.44
N VAL A 375 -6.30 -0.67 -6.23
CA VAL A 375 -7.29 -0.50 -5.16
C VAL A 375 -7.96 0.86 -5.29
N LEU A 376 -9.13 0.88 -5.93
CA LEU A 376 -9.92 2.09 -6.19
C LEU A 376 -10.56 2.66 -4.91
N ARG A 377 -10.40 3.97 -4.68
CA ARG A 377 -11.01 4.72 -3.58
C ARG A 377 -11.44 6.13 -4.00
N GLU A 378 -12.02 6.87 -3.06
CA GLU A 378 -12.67 8.16 -3.29
C GLU A 378 -11.75 9.20 -3.92
N SER A 379 -10.44 9.16 -3.63
CA SER A 379 -9.50 10.17 -4.13
C SER A 379 -9.39 10.26 -5.65
N SER A 380 -9.85 9.25 -6.40
CA SER A 380 -9.90 9.32 -7.87
C SER A 380 -11.02 8.49 -8.51
N ASN A 381 -11.86 7.80 -7.73
CA ASN A 381 -12.91 6.93 -8.26
C ASN A 381 -14.26 7.66 -8.45
N GLN A 382 -14.24 8.89 -8.96
CA GLN A 382 -15.43 9.63 -9.34
C GLN A 382 -15.23 10.27 -10.71
N ILE A 383 -16.32 10.41 -11.48
CA ILE A 383 -16.27 11.12 -12.76
C ILE A 383 -16.15 12.61 -12.46
N VAL A 384 -15.19 13.29 -13.07
CA VAL A 384 -14.94 14.73 -12.87
C VAL A 384 -15.20 15.54 -14.14
N THR A 385 -15.44 16.83 -13.99
CA THR A 385 -15.69 17.78 -15.10
C THR A 385 -15.47 19.22 -14.63
N SER A 386 -15.07 20.11 -15.54
CA SER A 386 -15.03 21.55 -15.32
C SER A 386 -16.38 22.25 -15.51
N ASP A 387 -17.36 21.62 -16.17
CA ASP A 387 -18.74 22.14 -16.24
C ASP A 387 -19.42 21.98 -14.88
N ALA A 388 -19.55 23.09 -14.15
CA ALA A 388 -20.10 23.13 -12.79
C ALA A 388 -21.51 22.50 -12.70
N LEU A 389 -22.39 22.77 -13.67
CA LEU A 389 -23.74 22.21 -13.66
C LEU A 389 -23.72 20.69 -13.83
N VAL A 390 -22.86 20.18 -14.73
CA VAL A 390 -22.68 18.73 -14.89
C VAL A 390 -22.05 18.12 -13.64
N GLY A 391 -21.11 18.82 -13.00
CA GLY A 391 -20.51 18.42 -11.72
C GLY A 391 -21.57 18.27 -10.61
N ASP A 392 -22.43 19.27 -10.44
CA ASP A 392 -23.54 19.23 -9.48
C ASP A 392 -24.52 18.09 -9.79
N MET A 393 -24.83 17.88 -11.07
CA MET A 393 -25.66 16.76 -11.51
C MET A 393 -25.02 15.41 -11.20
N LEU A 394 -23.71 15.24 -11.39
CA LEU A 394 -22.99 14.01 -11.04
C LEU A 394 -23.05 13.74 -9.53
N GLU A 395 -22.87 14.76 -8.69
CA GLU A 395 -23.00 14.60 -7.24
C GLU A 395 -24.44 14.27 -6.81
N HIS A 396 -25.43 14.85 -7.48
CA HIS A 396 -26.84 14.45 -7.29
C HIS A 396 -27.08 13.01 -7.72
N MET A 397 -26.54 12.59 -8.87
CA MET A 397 -26.64 11.19 -9.32
C MET A 397 -26.02 10.23 -8.31
N ARG A 398 -24.88 10.58 -7.71
CA ARG A 398 -24.21 9.73 -6.71
C ARG A 398 -25.12 9.37 -5.52
N LYS A 399 -26.03 10.27 -5.14
CA LYS A 399 -26.96 10.08 -4.02
C LYS A 399 -28.26 9.37 -4.44
N HIS A 400 -28.76 9.68 -5.64
CA HIS A 400 -30.12 9.33 -6.05
C HIS A 400 -30.19 8.27 -7.16
N ALA A 401 -29.08 7.91 -7.82
CA ALA A 401 -29.09 6.99 -8.96
C ALA A 401 -29.67 5.61 -8.60
N PHE A 402 -29.65 5.20 -7.35
CA PHE A 402 -30.13 3.90 -6.89
C PHE A 402 -31.65 3.84 -6.70
N GLU A 403 -32.35 4.97 -6.76
CA GLU A 403 -33.79 5.01 -6.71
C GLU A 403 -34.38 4.49 -8.04
N LEU A 404 -35.40 3.63 -7.95
CA LEU A 404 -36.00 3.01 -9.13
C LEU A 404 -36.65 4.05 -10.07
N THR A 405 -37.16 5.15 -9.51
CA THR A 405 -37.79 6.27 -10.23
C THR A 405 -36.78 7.25 -10.82
N TYR A 406 -35.49 7.10 -10.52
CA TYR A 406 -34.47 8.02 -11.02
C TYR A 406 -34.19 7.78 -12.51
N THR A 407 -34.53 8.77 -13.33
CA THR A 407 -34.40 8.77 -14.79
C THR A 407 -33.71 10.04 -15.28
N PRO A 408 -33.27 10.11 -16.54
CA PRO A 408 -32.78 11.36 -17.13
C PRO A 408 -33.77 12.52 -17.02
N ASP A 409 -35.08 12.26 -17.17
CA ASP A 409 -36.13 13.27 -16.99
C ASP A 409 -36.23 13.75 -15.54
N ALA A 410 -36.14 12.84 -14.56
CA ALA A 410 -36.16 13.19 -13.15
C ALA A 410 -34.97 14.10 -12.77
N LEU A 411 -33.78 13.82 -13.32
CA LEU A 411 -32.62 14.70 -13.16
C LEU A 411 -32.85 16.06 -13.81
N ALA A 412 -33.38 16.09 -15.04
CA ALA A 412 -33.68 17.34 -15.74
C ALA A 412 -34.64 18.22 -14.93
N GLN A 413 -35.69 17.61 -14.36
CA GLN A 413 -36.64 18.27 -13.49
C GLN A 413 -36.00 18.79 -12.20
N ALA A 414 -35.16 18.00 -11.53
CA ALA A 414 -34.48 18.39 -10.28
C ALA A 414 -33.61 19.64 -10.45
N PHE A 415 -33.04 19.85 -11.65
CA PHE A 415 -32.20 21.00 -11.98
C PHE A 415 -32.92 22.07 -12.82
N SER A 416 -34.25 21.98 -12.96
CA SER A 416 -35.06 22.93 -13.76
C SER A 416 -34.54 23.13 -15.19
N CYS A 417 -34.05 22.06 -15.81
CA CYS A 417 -33.47 22.04 -17.16
C CYS A 417 -34.32 21.20 -18.12
N SER A 418 -34.18 21.42 -19.43
CA SER A 418 -34.75 20.49 -20.42
C SER A 418 -33.86 19.25 -20.59
N LEU A 419 -34.48 18.08 -20.88
CA LEU A 419 -33.74 16.85 -21.14
C LEU A 419 -32.72 17.02 -22.29
N ARG A 420 -33.10 17.74 -23.35
CA ARG A 420 -32.22 18.03 -24.48
C ARG A 420 -30.97 18.82 -24.06
N MET A 421 -31.14 19.81 -23.18
CA MET A 421 -30.02 20.62 -22.67
C MET A 421 -29.02 19.76 -21.90
N ILE A 422 -29.50 18.94 -20.95
CA ILE A 422 -28.60 18.09 -20.16
C ILE A 422 -27.91 17.05 -21.03
N GLN A 423 -28.58 16.48 -22.04
CA GLN A 423 -27.96 15.53 -22.96
C GLN A 423 -26.82 16.17 -23.76
N ILE A 424 -27.02 17.38 -24.28
CA ILE A 424 -25.99 18.12 -25.02
C ILE A 424 -24.80 18.44 -24.09
N ARG A 425 -25.07 18.91 -22.87
CA ARG A 425 -24.00 19.23 -21.91
C ARG A 425 -23.22 18.00 -21.48
N PHE A 426 -23.88 16.89 -21.16
CA PHE A 426 -23.21 15.63 -20.83
C PHE A 426 -22.35 15.12 -21.98
N GLN A 427 -22.85 15.20 -23.22
CA GLN A 427 -22.04 14.81 -24.39
C GLN A 427 -20.82 15.72 -24.57
N LYS A 428 -20.96 17.03 -24.36
CA LYS A 428 -19.83 17.97 -24.44
C LYS A 428 -18.81 17.78 -23.30
N ALA A 429 -19.29 17.60 -22.08
CA ALA A 429 -18.47 17.54 -20.87
C ALA A 429 -17.84 16.15 -20.64
N LEU A 430 -18.55 15.08 -20.95
CA LEU A 430 -18.15 13.70 -20.61
C LEU A 430 -18.03 12.79 -21.83
N ARG A 431 -18.51 13.19 -23.01
CA ARG A 431 -18.67 12.33 -24.22
C ARG A 431 -19.53 11.09 -23.96
N ARG A 432 -20.44 11.19 -22.99
CA ARG A 432 -21.26 10.08 -22.48
C ARG A 432 -22.68 10.54 -22.24
N GLY A 433 -23.63 9.62 -22.29
CA GLY A 433 -25.06 9.92 -22.08
C GLY A 433 -25.48 9.89 -20.61
N VAL A 434 -26.46 10.72 -20.23
CA VAL A 434 -27.03 10.76 -18.86
C VAL A 434 -27.44 9.38 -18.36
N ALA A 435 -28.19 8.62 -19.17
CA ALA A 435 -28.65 7.28 -18.81
C ALA A 435 -27.51 6.25 -18.67
N GLU A 436 -26.41 6.47 -19.37
CA GLU A 436 -25.21 5.63 -19.28
C GLU A 436 -24.53 5.82 -17.92
N ILE A 437 -24.36 7.07 -17.48
CA ILE A 437 -23.76 7.40 -16.18
C ILE A 437 -24.62 6.86 -15.03
N ILE A 438 -25.94 7.02 -15.10
CA ILE A 438 -26.86 6.45 -14.09
C ILE A 438 -26.66 4.93 -14.00
N ARG A 439 -26.60 4.25 -15.15
CA ARG A 439 -26.38 2.80 -15.19
C ARG A 439 -25.02 2.41 -14.64
N GLU A 440 -23.97 3.18 -14.91
CA GLU A 440 -22.64 2.93 -14.34
C GLU A 440 -22.67 3.00 -12.82
N HIS A 441 -23.24 4.06 -12.22
CA HIS A 441 -23.36 4.16 -10.77
C HIS A 441 -24.13 2.98 -10.17
N ARG A 442 -25.29 2.63 -10.74
CA ARG A 442 -26.08 1.46 -10.31
C ARG A 442 -25.26 0.16 -10.37
N THR A 443 -24.48 -0.02 -11.45
CA THR A 443 -23.67 -1.23 -11.65
C THR A 443 -22.52 -1.31 -10.66
N GLN A 444 -21.81 -0.20 -10.44
CA GLN A 444 -20.71 -0.14 -9.48
C GLN A 444 -21.18 -0.47 -8.06
N ARG A 445 -22.32 0.08 -7.63
CA ARG A 445 -22.92 -0.25 -6.34
C ARG A 445 -23.35 -1.71 -6.25
N ALA A 446 -23.94 -2.26 -7.30
CA ALA A 446 -24.32 -3.66 -7.32
C ALA A 446 -23.10 -4.58 -7.18
N VAL A 447 -22.01 -4.29 -7.90
CA VAL A 447 -20.77 -5.07 -7.81
C VAL A 447 -20.16 -4.98 -6.42
N GLU A 448 -20.18 -3.81 -5.80
CA GLU A 448 -19.76 -3.64 -4.42
C GLU A 448 -20.57 -4.53 -3.47
N LEU A 449 -21.90 -4.48 -3.52
CA LEU A 449 -22.77 -5.31 -2.68
C LEU A 449 -22.57 -6.80 -2.94
N ILE A 450 -22.41 -7.20 -4.21
CA ILE A 450 -22.16 -8.60 -4.60
C ILE A 450 -20.86 -9.12 -3.99
N ARG A 451 -19.81 -8.28 -3.93
CA ARG A 451 -18.48 -8.67 -3.46
C ARG A 451 -18.32 -8.59 -1.95
N LYS A 452 -18.96 -7.63 -1.30
CA LYS A 452 -18.75 -7.29 0.11
C LYS A 452 -19.85 -7.81 1.04
N THR A 453 -20.99 -8.28 0.51
CA THR A 453 -22.14 -8.66 1.34
C THR A 453 -22.71 -10.03 0.94
N ALA A 454 -23.44 -10.65 1.86
CA ALA A 454 -24.21 -11.87 1.62
C ALA A 454 -25.66 -11.61 1.17
N LEU A 455 -25.99 -10.39 0.74
CA LEU A 455 -27.37 -10.02 0.42
C LEU A 455 -27.95 -10.88 -0.72
N PRO A 456 -29.23 -11.29 -0.65
CA PRO A 456 -29.90 -11.99 -1.76
C PRO A 456 -29.89 -11.15 -3.04
N MET A 457 -29.71 -11.78 -4.21
CA MET A 457 -29.60 -11.04 -5.47
C MET A 457 -30.85 -10.17 -5.77
N LYS A 458 -32.03 -10.64 -5.38
CA LYS A 458 -33.30 -9.90 -5.47
C LYS A 458 -33.26 -8.59 -4.68
N GLN A 459 -32.60 -8.59 -3.52
CA GLN A 459 -32.43 -7.39 -2.69
C GLN A 459 -31.43 -6.42 -3.34
N ILE A 460 -30.30 -6.93 -3.84
CA ILE A 460 -29.29 -6.11 -4.54
C ILE A 460 -29.90 -5.40 -5.76
N ILE A 461 -30.70 -6.10 -6.56
CA ILE A 461 -31.41 -5.52 -7.72
C ILE A 461 -32.25 -4.31 -7.29
N LYS A 462 -33.04 -4.46 -6.22
CA LYS A 462 -33.90 -3.40 -5.69
C LYS A 462 -33.08 -2.23 -5.12
N GLU A 463 -32.06 -2.53 -4.32
CA GLU A 463 -31.20 -1.52 -3.68
C GLU A 463 -30.35 -0.73 -4.67
N CYS A 464 -30.10 -1.27 -5.87
CA CYS A 464 -29.32 -0.62 -6.91
C CYS A 464 -30.18 0.00 -8.02
N GLY A 465 -31.51 0.05 -7.86
CA GLY A 465 -32.39 0.69 -8.84
C GLY A 465 -32.51 -0.04 -10.17
N PHE A 466 -32.28 -1.36 -10.20
CA PHE A 466 -32.55 -2.20 -11.37
C PHE A 466 -33.97 -2.75 -11.30
N SER A 467 -34.68 -2.77 -12.44
CA SER A 467 -36.04 -3.32 -12.50
C SER A 467 -36.08 -4.85 -12.61
N SER A 468 -34.98 -5.48 -13.01
CA SER A 468 -34.91 -6.94 -13.21
C SER A 468 -33.48 -7.48 -13.11
N HIS A 469 -33.38 -8.79 -12.90
CA HIS A 469 -32.11 -9.53 -12.92
C HIS A 469 -31.40 -9.40 -14.28
N HIS A 470 -32.15 -9.46 -15.38
CA HIS A 470 -31.60 -9.35 -16.73
C HIS A 470 -30.92 -8.00 -16.97
N GLN A 471 -31.49 -6.89 -16.46
CA GLN A 471 -30.85 -5.57 -16.57
C GLN A 471 -29.54 -5.49 -15.78
N LEU A 472 -29.53 -6.00 -14.54
CA LEU A 472 -28.32 -6.07 -13.73
C LEU A 472 -27.24 -6.92 -14.42
N GLU A 473 -27.61 -8.11 -14.88
CA GLU A 473 -26.68 -9.04 -15.54
C GLU A 473 -26.06 -8.44 -16.80
N ARG A 474 -26.88 -7.81 -17.65
CA ARG A 474 -26.39 -7.11 -18.84
C ARG A 474 -25.42 -5.99 -18.45
N ALA A 475 -25.76 -5.18 -17.46
CA ALA A 475 -24.93 -4.06 -17.04
C ALA A 475 -23.58 -4.52 -16.45
N VAL A 476 -23.58 -5.56 -15.62
CA VAL A 476 -22.37 -6.15 -15.04
C VAL A 476 -21.49 -6.79 -16.13
N ARG A 477 -22.09 -7.50 -17.10
CA ARG A 477 -21.34 -8.06 -18.22
C ARG A 477 -20.68 -6.97 -19.07
N THR A 478 -21.40 -5.89 -19.35
CA THR A 478 -20.86 -4.76 -20.13
C THR A 478 -19.69 -4.08 -19.41
N LEU A 479 -19.75 -3.91 -18.08
CA LEU A 479 -18.73 -3.18 -17.33
C LEU A 479 -17.54 -4.03 -16.87
N HIS A 480 -17.77 -5.32 -16.57
CA HIS A 480 -16.77 -6.19 -15.93
C HIS A 480 -16.46 -7.48 -16.69
N ASN A 481 -17.02 -7.69 -17.89
CA ASN A 481 -16.87 -8.92 -18.68
C ASN A 481 -17.14 -10.20 -17.87
N SER A 482 -18.01 -10.11 -16.85
CA SER A 482 -18.28 -11.16 -15.86
C SER A 482 -19.76 -11.23 -15.54
N SER A 483 -20.23 -12.35 -14.97
CA SER A 483 -21.61 -12.46 -14.47
C SER A 483 -21.70 -12.05 -12.99
N PRO A 484 -22.86 -11.55 -12.51
CA PRO A 484 -23.09 -11.29 -11.08
C PRO A 484 -22.77 -12.50 -10.19
N SER A 485 -23.14 -13.70 -10.63
CA SER A 485 -22.89 -14.95 -9.90
C SER A 485 -21.40 -15.30 -9.84
N SER A 486 -20.65 -15.05 -10.93
CA SER A 486 -19.20 -15.26 -10.97
C SER A 486 -18.49 -14.32 -9.99
N LEU A 487 -18.89 -13.05 -9.96
CA LEU A 487 -18.34 -12.06 -9.03
C LEU A 487 -18.55 -12.43 -7.56
N ARG A 488 -19.66 -13.10 -7.24
CA ARG A 488 -19.93 -13.61 -5.88
C ARG A 488 -19.03 -14.79 -5.50
N LYS A 489 -18.74 -15.69 -6.44
CA LYS A 489 -17.92 -16.88 -6.21
C LYS A 489 -16.45 -16.55 -5.91
N ILE A 490 -15.91 -15.48 -6.50
CA ILE A 490 -14.51 -15.09 -6.34
C ILE A 490 -14.13 -14.77 -4.88
N ASN A 491 -15.09 -14.35 -4.03
CA ASN A 491 -14.87 -14.04 -2.61
C ASN A 491 -15.48 -15.07 -1.65
N ALA A 492 -16.20 -16.08 -2.14
CA ALA A 492 -16.66 -17.18 -1.32
C ALA A 492 -15.48 -18.12 -1.01
N LYS A 493 -14.55 -17.70 -0.14
CA LYS A 493 -13.86 -18.68 0.71
C LYS A 493 -14.97 -19.47 1.43
N PRO A 494 -14.92 -20.81 1.43
CA PRO A 494 -15.96 -21.60 2.06
C PRO A 494 -16.05 -21.21 3.54
N SER A 495 -17.26 -20.88 3.98
CA SER A 495 -17.58 -20.79 5.40
C SER A 495 -17.26 -22.16 6.01
N PRO A 496 -16.43 -22.24 7.06
CA PRO A 496 -16.13 -23.52 7.69
C PRO A 496 -17.43 -24.08 8.29
N ALA A 497 -17.85 -25.24 7.80
CA ALA A 497 -18.92 -26.04 8.37
C ALA A 497 -18.45 -26.75 9.64
#